data_AF-A0A969IG48-F1
#
_entry.id   AF-A0A969IG48-F1
#
_cell.length_a   1.000
_cell.length_b   1.000
_cell.length_c   1.000
_cell.angle_alpha   90.00
_cell.angle_beta   90.00
_cell.angle_gamma   90.00
#
_symmetry.space_group_name_H-M   'P 1'
#
loop_
_entity.id
_entity.type
_entity.pdbx_description
1 polymer ?
#
loop_
_entity_poly.entity_id
_entity_poly.type
_entity_poly.pdbx_seq_one_letter_code
_entity_poly.pdbx_strand_id
1 'polypeptide(L)'
;MPDRAALQFVALKQAQRGSAGLNDVDRRHARRAAEIDARDCPLLYPDGIGQTSAITHVRGGDLPAIRAILGSKNIEAALVDLTRPDYELPVVTAIAPDLQLLPGHIETARLRRVLAATGGGHQWTRGVPLI
;
A
#
# COMPACT_ATOMS: atom_id res chain seq x y z
N MET A 1 10.67 3.21 5.61
CA MET A 1 11.72 3.88 6.40
C MET A 1 11.62 5.43 6.52
N PRO A 2 10.81 6.21 5.76
CA PRO A 2 10.76 7.67 5.93
C PRO A 2 9.93 8.17 7.13
N ASP A 3 8.92 7.44 7.61
CA ASP A 3 8.04 7.90 8.71
C ASP A 3 8.71 7.96 10.09
N ARG A 4 9.76 7.15 10.31
CA ARG A 4 10.47 7.15 11.61
C ARG A 4 11.23 8.45 11.84
N ALA A 5 11.77 9.05 10.77
CA ALA A 5 12.42 10.35 10.83
C ALA A 5 11.40 11.46 11.12
N ALA A 6 10.22 11.43 10.48
CA ALA A 6 9.16 12.42 10.72
C ALA A 6 8.73 12.46 12.19
N LEU A 7 8.50 11.29 12.82
CA LEU A 7 8.13 11.23 14.24
C LEU A 7 9.25 11.67 15.18
N GLN A 8 10.51 11.40 14.83
CA GLN A 8 11.66 11.92 15.58
C GLN A 8 11.74 13.45 15.52
N PHE A 9 11.46 14.06 14.37
CA PHE A 9 11.38 15.51 14.24
C PHE A 9 10.23 16.11 15.04
N VAL A 10 9.05 15.46 15.05
CA VAL A 10 7.92 15.87 15.89
C VAL A 10 8.32 15.86 17.37
N ALA A 11 8.94 14.78 17.85
CA ALA A 11 9.39 14.66 19.23
C ALA A 11 10.41 15.75 19.61
N LEU A 12 11.36 16.05 18.71
CA LEU A 12 12.35 17.10 18.91
C LEU A 12 11.70 18.49 19.00
N LYS A 13 10.80 18.82 18.07
CA LYS A 13 10.08 20.11 18.07
C LYS A 13 9.24 20.27 19.33
N GLN A 14 8.57 19.20 19.77
CA GLN A 14 7.76 19.22 20.97
C GLN A 14 8.62 19.40 22.24
N ALA A 15 9.80 18.78 22.30
CA ALA A 15 10.74 18.98 23.41
C ALA A 15 11.30 20.41 23.48
N GLN A 16 11.53 21.05 22.32
CA GLN A 16 12.13 22.39 22.26
C GLN A 16 11.12 23.54 22.40
N ARG A 17 9.91 23.37 21.86
CA ARG A 17 8.91 24.45 21.68
C ARG A 17 7.54 24.12 22.27
N GLY A 18 7.39 22.97 22.91
CA GLY A 18 6.11 22.46 23.39
C GLY A 18 5.15 22.11 22.24
N SER A 19 3.95 21.68 22.60
CA SER A 19 2.92 21.25 21.64
C SER A 19 2.47 22.38 20.69
N ALA A 20 2.59 23.64 21.11
CA ALA A 20 2.27 24.82 20.28
C ALA A 20 3.27 25.03 19.12
N GLY A 21 4.46 24.44 19.20
CA GLY A 21 5.48 24.51 18.15
C GLY A 21 5.27 23.55 16.97
N LEU A 22 4.22 22.72 17.00
CA LEU A 22 3.91 21.74 15.96
C LEU A 22 3.00 22.34 14.88
N ASN A 23 3.43 22.26 13.62
CA ASN A 23 2.60 22.67 12.48
C ASN A 23 1.50 21.61 12.19
N ASP A 24 0.62 21.87 11.24
CA ASP A 24 -0.48 20.94 10.93
C ASP A 24 0.01 19.57 10.46
N VAL A 25 1.13 19.51 9.74
CA VAL A 25 1.73 18.26 9.26
C VAL A 25 2.27 17.45 10.45
N ASP A 26 3.03 18.09 11.34
CA ASP A 26 3.56 17.49 12.57
C ASP A 26 2.43 16.92 13.42
N ARG A 27 1.34 17.69 13.59
CA ARG A 27 0.14 17.26 14.32
C ARG A 27 -0.54 16.06 13.66
N ARG A 28 -0.64 16.02 12.33
CA ARG A 28 -1.20 14.86 11.60
C ARG A 28 -0.33 13.60 11.75
N HIS A 29 1.00 13.71 11.72
CA HIS A 29 1.88 12.56 11.96
C HIS A 29 1.82 12.08 13.41
N ALA A 30 1.86 13.00 14.38
CA ALA A 30 1.72 12.67 15.80
C ALA A 30 0.39 11.94 16.08
N ARG A 31 -0.71 12.48 15.52
CA ARG A 31 -2.05 11.90 15.64
C ARG A 31 -2.12 10.48 15.07
N ARG A 32 -1.61 10.27 13.85
CA ARG A 32 -1.54 8.93 13.22
C ARG A 32 -0.78 7.93 14.08
N ALA A 33 0.40 8.31 14.56
CA ALA A 33 1.24 7.44 15.37
C ALA A 33 0.62 7.09 16.74
N ALA A 34 -0.19 7.99 17.31
CA ALA A 34 -0.88 7.75 18.58
C ALA A 34 -2.18 6.96 18.43
N GLU A 35 -2.95 7.22 17.36
CA GLU A 35 -4.32 6.68 17.21
C GLU A 35 -4.38 5.39 16.38
N ILE A 36 -3.37 5.10 15.56
CA ILE A 36 -3.30 3.88 14.73
C ILE A 36 -2.21 2.96 15.29
N ASP A 37 -2.61 1.83 15.89
CA ASP A 37 -1.63 0.79 16.24
C ASP A 37 -1.21 0.04 14.99
N ALA A 38 -0.09 0.45 14.41
CA ALA A 38 0.45 -0.14 13.20
C ALA A 38 0.81 -1.63 13.35
N ARG A 39 0.94 -2.16 14.58
CA ARG A 39 1.26 -3.58 14.81
C ARG A 39 0.05 -4.48 14.56
N ASP A 40 -1.13 -4.03 14.97
CA ASP A 40 -2.34 -4.85 14.91
C ASP A 40 -3.36 -4.31 13.90
N CYS A 41 -2.96 -3.37 13.03
CA CYS A 41 -3.82 -2.79 12.02
C CYS A 41 -4.00 -3.75 10.83
N PRO A 42 -5.19 -4.32 10.60
CA PRO A 42 -5.43 -5.28 9.52
C PRO A 42 -5.25 -4.68 8.11
N LEU A 43 -5.30 -3.35 7.97
CA LEU A 43 -4.97 -2.68 6.71
C LEU A 43 -3.50 -2.83 6.31
N LEU A 44 -2.61 -2.95 7.29
CA LEU A 44 -1.17 -3.12 7.05
C LEU A 44 -0.79 -4.60 6.89
N TYR A 45 -1.67 -5.51 7.33
CA TYR A 45 -1.48 -6.96 7.30
C TYR A 45 -2.72 -7.67 6.73
N PRO A 46 -3.00 -7.52 5.41
CA PRO A 46 -4.13 -8.20 4.80
C PRO A 46 -3.95 -9.73 4.83
N ASP A 47 -5.00 -10.44 5.26
CA ASP A 47 -5.19 -11.90 5.30
C ASP A 47 -3.91 -12.76 5.37
N GLY A 48 -3.33 -12.85 6.56
CA GLY A 48 -2.35 -13.90 6.89
C GLY A 48 -0.89 -13.61 6.54
N ILE A 49 -0.59 -12.43 6.00
CA ILE A 49 0.80 -11.95 5.88
C ILE A 49 1.21 -11.41 7.25
N GLY A 50 1.88 -12.24 8.05
CA GLY A 50 2.34 -11.85 9.39
C GLY A 50 3.31 -10.66 9.34
N GLN A 51 3.49 -9.97 10.48
CA GLN A 51 4.45 -8.85 10.65
C GLN A 51 5.88 -9.19 10.20
N THR A 52 6.19 -10.48 10.15
CA THR A 52 7.46 -11.10 9.77
C THR A 52 7.33 -11.99 8.53
N SER A 53 6.38 -11.72 7.62
CA SER A 53 6.63 -12.06 6.24
C SER A 53 7.83 -11.21 5.82
N ALA A 54 9.02 -11.77 6.02
CA ALA A 54 10.20 -11.31 5.32
C ALA A 54 9.72 -11.06 3.90
N ILE A 55 9.91 -9.84 3.41
CA ILE A 55 9.86 -9.62 1.97
C ILE A 55 10.99 -10.50 1.47
N THR A 56 10.67 -11.77 1.21
CA THR A 56 11.53 -12.66 0.48
C THR A 56 11.58 -11.94 -0.84
N HIS A 57 12.69 -11.25 -1.09
CA HIS A 57 12.99 -10.77 -2.42
C HIS A 57 12.92 -12.03 -3.27
N VAL A 58 11.77 -12.25 -3.91
CA VAL A 58 11.64 -13.22 -4.97
C VAL A 58 12.60 -12.68 -6.00
N ARG A 59 13.82 -13.23 -6.04
CA ARG A 59 14.74 -13.01 -7.15
C ARG A 59 13.89 -13.24 -8.38
N GLY A 60 13.79 -12.22 -9.23
CA GLY A 60 12.75 -12.16 -10.26
C GLY A 60 12.60 -13.49 -10.98
N GLY A 61 11.35 -13.94 -11.18
CA GLY A 61 11.13 -15.06 -12.09
C GLY A 61 10.06 -16.10 -11.75
N ASP A 62 9.18 -15.91 -10.76
CA ASP A 62 8.06 -16.86 -10.60
C ASP A 62 6.74 -16.30 -11.15
N LEU A 63 6.72 -16.06 -12.47
CA LEU A 63 5.48 -15.78 -13.21
C LEU A 63 4.40 -16.86 -12.96
N PRO A 64 4.74 -18.16 -12.86
CA PRO A 64 3.78 -19.18 -12.43
C PRO A 64 3.17 -18.91 -11.05
N ALA A 65 3.96 -18.54 -10.03
CA ALA A 65 3.42 -18.20 -8.72
C ALA A 65 2.54 -16.94 -8.76
N ILE A 66 2.95 -15.90 -9.50
CA ILE A 66 2.12 -14.70 -9.70
C ILE A 66 0.79 -15.07 -10.36
N ARG A 67 0.84 -15.89 -11.42
CA ARG A 67 -0.36 -16.39 -12.11
C ARG A 67 -1.24 -17.22 -11.18
N ALA A 68 -0.65 -18.08 -10.35
CA ALA A 68 -1.39 -18.88 -9.37
C ALA A 68 -2.07 -18.00 -8.32
N ILE A 69 -1.40 -16.96 -7.82
CA ILE A 69 -1.98 -16.00 -6.86
C ILE A 69 -3.14 -15.25 -7.52
N LEU A 70 -2.96 -14.71 -8.72
CA LEU A 70 -4.01 -14.01 -9.45
C LEU A 70 -5.21 -14.93 -9.74
N GLY A 71 -4.96 -16.15 -10.19
CA GLY A 71 -5.97 -17.18 -10.42
C GLY A 71 -6.73 -17.55 -9.14
N SER A 72 -6.04 -17.70 -8.00
CA SER A 72 -6.68 -17.99 -6.71
C SER A 72 -7.64 -16.89 -6.24
N LYS A 73 -7.49 -15.67 -6.77
CA LYS A 73 -8.35 -14.51 -6.51
C LYS A 73 -9.33 -14.22 -7.65
N ASN A 74 -9.41 -15.10 -8.65
CA ASN A 74 -10.21 -14.94 -9.85
C ASN A 74 -9.91 -13.62 -10.59
N ILE A 75 -8.63 -13.26 -10.69
CA ILE A 75 -8.15 -12.08 -11.40
C ILE A 75 -7.50 -12.55 -12.69
N GLU A 76 -8.06 -12.14 -13.81
CA GLU A 76 -7.46 -12.39 -15.11
C GLU A 76 -6.28 -11.45 -15.36
N ALA A 77 -5.25 -11.99 -16.02
CA ALA A 77 -4.09 -11.22 -16.44
C ALA A 77 -3.63 -11.63 -17.83
N ALA A 78 -3.26 -10.65 -18.64
CA ALA A 78 -2.71 -10.81 -19.97
C ALA A 78 -1.35 -10.13 -20.07
N LEU A 79 -0.49 -10.64 -20.95
CA LEU A 79 0.76 -10.01 -21.33
C LEU A 79 0.65 -9.57 -22.79
N VAL A 80 1.02 -8.33 -23.08
CA VAL A 80 1.13 -7.80 -24.43
C VAL A 80 2.61 -7.63 -24.73
N ASP A 81 3.09 -8.30 -25.77
CA ASP A 81 4.45 -8.14 -26.27
C ASP A 81 4.57 -6.82 -27.05
N LEU A 82 5.49 -5.98 -26.60
CA LEU A 82 5.80 -4.66 -27.16
C LEU A 82 7.23 -4.62 -27.71
N THR A 83 7.87 -5.79 -27.87
CA THR A 83 9.23 -5.91 -28.40
C THR A 83 9.31 -5.32 -29.80
N ARG A 84 10.21 -4.36 -29.95
CA ARG A 84 10.52 -3.75 -31.25
C ARG A 84 11.75 -4.44 -31.84
N PRO A 85 11.67 -5.01 -33.06
CA PRO A 85 12.79 -5.72 -33.68
C PRO A 85 14.08 -4.89 -33.74
N ASP A 86 13.96 -3.59 -34.01
CA ASP A 86 15.09 -2.67 -34.20
C ASP A 86 15.94 -2.44 -32.94
N TYR A 87 15.40 -2.74 -31.75
CA TYR A 87 16.09 -2.50 -30.47
C TYR A 87 16.54 -3.78 -29.77
N GLU A 88 16.14 -4.95 -30.28
CA GLU A 88 16.44 -6.29 -29.72
C GLU A 88 16.19 -6.42 -28.20
N LEU A 89 15.37 -5.53 -27.64
CA LEU A 89 15.08 -5.46 -26.21
C LEU A 89 13.66 -5.96 -25.97
N PRO A 90 13.48 -7.08 -25.22
CA PRO A 90 12.17 -7.59 -24.89
C PRO A 90 11.41 -6.59 -24.01
N VAL A 91 10.22 -6.18 -24.46
CA VAL A 91 9.34 -5.30 -23.68
C VAL A 91 7.97 -5.95 -23.63
N VAL A 92 7.40 -6.05 -22.43
CA VAL A 92 6.03 -6.53 -22.23
C VAL A 92 5.26 -5.55 -21.37
N THR A 93 3.95 -5.44 -21.59
CA THR A 93 3.05 -4.82 -20.63
C THR A 93 2.06 -5.85 -20.08
N ALA A 94 1.92 -5.88 -18.76
CA ALA A 94 0.99 -6.77 -18.08
C ALA A 94 -0.31 -6.02 -17.77
N ILE A 95 -1.45 -6.61 -18.11
CA ILE A 95 -2.77 -6.02 -17.92
C ILE A 95 -3.59 -6.96 -17.03
N ALA A 96 -4.11 -6.43 -15.92
CA ALA A 96 -5.01 -7.13 -15.00
C ALA A 96 -6.16 -6.18 -14.61
N PRO A 97 -7.27 -6.16 -15.35
CA PRO A 97 -8.30 -5.11 -15.24
C PRO A 97 -8.98 -4.99 -13.87
N ASP A 98 -9.04 -6.09 -13.11
CA ASP A 98 -9.63 -6.11 -11.77
C ASP A 98 -8.69 -5.56 -10.69
N LEU A 99 -7.40 -5.39 -10.98
CA LEU A 99 -6.47 -4.73 -10.07
C LEU A 99 -6.66 -3.22 -10.12
N GLN A 100 -6.61 -2.60 -8.94
CA GLN A 100 -6.74 -1.16 -8.81
C GLN A 100 -5.43 -0.46 -9.22
N LEU A 101 -5.51 0.45 -10.18
CA LEU A 101 -4.40 1.34 -10.52
C LEU A 101 -4.22 2.41 -9.43
N LEU A 102 -2.97 2.65 -9.01
CA LEU A 102 -2.62 3.67 -8.03
C LEU A 102 -1.44 4.54 -8.55
N PRO A 103 -1.54 5.88 -8.53
CA PRO A 103 -2.75 6.66 -8.25
C PRO A 103 -3.77 6.55 -9.40
N GLY A 104 -5.06 6.60 -9.10
CA GLY A 104 -6.12 6.51 -10.11
C GLY A 104 -7.46 7.05 -9.59
N HIS A 105 -8.29 7.56 -10.50
CA HIS A 105 -9.64 8.09 -10.20
C HIS A 105 -10.76 7.08 -10.53
N ILE A 106 -10.41 5.96 -11.15
CA ILE A 106 -11.36 4.91 -11.51
C ILE A 106 -11.38 3.87 -10.40
N GLU A 107 -12.57 3.53 -9.89
CA GLU A 107 -12.73 2.44 -8.94
C GLU A 107 -13.11 1.15 -9.66
N THR A 108 -12.27 0.12 -9.57
CA THR A 108 -12.60 -1.19 -10.14
C THR A 108 -13.78 -1.83 -9.40
N ALA A 109 -14.49 -2.75 -10.05
CA ALA A 109 -15.57 -3.51 -9.40
C ALA A 109 -15.06 -4.28 -8.16
N ARG A 110 -13.83 -4.80 -8.25
CA ARG A 110 -13.15 -5.43 -7.12
C ARG A 110 -12.91 -4.45 -5.97
N LEU A 111 -12.40 -3.24 -6.24
CA LEU A 111 -12.21 -2.22 -5.20
C LEU A 111 -13.56 -1.87 -4.55
N ARG A 112 -14.59 -1.56 -5.33
CA ARG A 112 -15.92 -1.23 -4.81
C ARG A 112 -16.48 -2.31 -3.89
N ARG A 113 -16.33 -3.59 -4.27
CA ARG A 113 -16.76 -4.73 -3.45
C ARG A 113 -16.00 -4.79 -2.12
N VAL A 114 -14.68 -4.62 -2.15
CA VAL A 114 -13.86 -4.62 -0.94
C VAL A 114 -14.21 -3.42 -0.05
N LEU A 115 -14.37 -2.22 -0.62
CA LEU A 115 -14.79 -1.03 0.14
C LEU A 115 -16.14 -1.24 0.82
N ALA A 116 -17.12 -1.81 0.12
CA ALA A 116 -18.43 -2.14 0.67
C ALA A 116 -18.35 -3.19 1.80
N ALA A 117 -17.51 -4.21 1.65
CA ALA A 117 -17.33 -5.26 2.66
C ALA A 117 -16.54 -4.78 3.90
N THR A 118 -15.69 -3.77 3.74
CA THR A 118 -14.71 -3.37 4.77
C THR A 118 -14.89 -1.97 5.33
N GLY A 119 -15.83 -1.19 4.80
CA GLY A 119 -15.98 0.23 5.14
C GLY A 119 -14.79 1.09 4.71
N GLY A 120 -14.04 0.65 3.69
CA GLY A 120 -12.98 1.44 3.05
C GLY A 120 -11.81 1.85 3.94
N GLY A 121 -11.51 1.08 4.98
CA GLY A 121 -10.40 1.41 5.88
C GLY A 121 -10.82 2.12 7.16
N HIS A 122 -12.02 2.69 7.19
CA HIS A 122 -12.45 3.59 8.26
C HIS A 122 -12.49 2.91 9.62
N GLN A 123 -12.92 1.66 9.68
CA GLN A 123 -13.03 0.90 10.93
C GLN A 123 -11.66 0.69 11.62
N TRP A 124 -10.57 0.66 10.87
CA TRP A 124 -9.22 0.42 11.42
C TRP A 124 -8.43 1.71 11.63
N THR A 125 -8.83 2.80 10.98
CA THR A 125 -8.20 4.12 11.11
C THR A 125 -8.95 5.05 12.05
N ARG A 126 -10.19 4.71 12.44
CA ARG A 126 -11.06 5.51 13.32
C ARG A 126 -11.22 6.96 12.82
N GLY A 127 -11.24 7.14 11.51
CA GLY A 127 -11.37 8.46 10.87
C GLY A 127 -10.07 9.27 10.81
N VAL A 128 -8.92 8.67 11.14
CA VAL A 128 -7.60 9.29 10.93
C VAL A 128 -7.20 9.13 9.46
N PRO A 129 -6.97 10.22 8.71
CA PRO A 129 -6.53 10.14 7.32
C PRO A 129 -5.14 9.49 7.20
N LEU A 130 -4.97 8.58 6.23
CA LEU A 130 -3.69 7.91 5.97
C LEU A 130 -2.77 8.67 5.01
N ILE A 131 -3.34 9.54 4.15
CA ILE A 131 -2.66 10.36 3.14
C ILE A 131 -2.91 11.84 3.38
#